data_AF-A0A0M3JBB3-F1
#
_entry.id   AF-A0A0M3JBB3-F1
#
_cell.length_a   1.000
_cell.length_b   1.000
_cell.length_c   1.000
_cell.angle_alpha   90.00
_cell.angle_beta   90.00
_cell.angle_gamma   90.00
#
_symmetry.space_group_name_H-M   'P 1'
#
loop_
_entity.id
_entity.type
_entity.pdbx_description
1 polymer ?
#
loop_
_entity_poly.entity_id
_entity_poly.type
_entity_poly.pdbx_seq_one_letter_code
_entity_poly.pdbx_strand_id
1 'polypeptide(L)'
;LLATERRRSLIFELDRIKQARADGMRTNQPSGPKGTLTISNINIKLMRDFINGHINFHNDQLLFYFIVLIRYGECVMHTTMITSDEGLKSGKLEFPHYIQLKSLPHDFTCSLEIYALVS
;
A
#
# COMPACT_ATOMS: atom_id res chain seq x y z
N LEU A 1 2.03 -11.52 5.58
CA LEU A 1 2.17 -10.20 4.92
C LEU A 1 2.17 -9.05 5.92
N LEU A 2 1.01 -8.65 6.48
CA LEU A 2 0.90 -7.43 7.31
C LEU A 2 1.86 -7.38 8.52
N ALA A 3 1.96 -8.47 9.28
CA ALA A 3 2.89 -8.55 10.42
C ALA A 3 4.36 -8.41 9.97
N THR A 4 4.70 -9.02 8.84
CA THR A 4 6.03 -8.94 8.22
C THR A 4 6.34 -7.51 7.77
N GLU A 5 5.42 -6.84 7.07
CA GLU A 5 5.64 -5.47 6.59
C GLU A 5 5.67 -4.43 7.72
N ARG A 6 4.87 -4.62 8.78
CA ARG A 6 4.95 -3.80 10.00
C ARG A 6 6.31 -3.96 10.68
N ARG A 7 6.76 -5.20 10.88
CA ARG A 7 8.09 -5.48 11.45
C ARG A 7 9.20 -4.86 10.59
N ARG A 8 9.11 -5.01 9.26
CA ARG A 8 10.08 -4.46 8.31
C ARG A 8 10.13 -2.93 8.38
N SER A 9 8.99 -2.27 8.48
CA SER A 9 8.90 -0.80 8.57
C SER A 9 9.50 -0.28 9.88
N LEU A 10 9.26 -0.96 10.99
CA LEU A 10 9.89 -0.65 12.28
C LEU A 10 11.41 -0.81 12.27
N ILE A 11 11.92 -1.89 11.66
CA ILE A 11 13.36 -2.12 11.54
C ILE A 11 14.01 -1.05 10.65
N PHE A 12 13.37 -0.74 9.52
CA PHE A 12 13.85 0.30 8.61
C PHE A 12 13.96 1.67 9.31
N GLU A 13 12.93 2.05 10.07
CA GLU A 13 12.93 3.31 10.80
C GLU A 13 13.96 3.33 11.93
N LEU A 14 14.12 2.21 12.65
CA LEU A 14 15.14 2.06 13.68
C LEU A 14 16.55 2.27 13.10
N ASP A 15 16.84 1.65 11.96
CA ASP A 15 18.15 1.75 11.32
C ASP A 15 18.38 3.16 10.74
N ARG A 16 17.34 3.81 10.22
CA ARG A 16 17.38 5.23 9.83
C ARG A 16 17.77 6.13 11.00
N ILE A 17 17.19 5.91 12.18
CA ILE A 17 17.48 6.70 13.40
C ILE A 17 18.93 6.45 13.86
N LYS A 18 19.39 5.20 13.86
CA LYS A 18 20.78 4.86 14.22
C LYS A 18 21.77 5.56 13.30
N GLN A 19 21.52 5.52 11.99
CA GLN A 19 22.37 6.15 10.99
C GLN A 19 22.41 7.67 11.15
N ALA A 20 21.24 8.32 11.29
CA ALA A 20 21.17 9.76 11.53
C ALA A 20 21.94 10.20 12.79
N ARG A 21 21.91 9.39 13.85
CA ARG A 21 22.69 9.62 15.08
C ARG A 21 24.19 9.46 14.85
N ALA A 22 24.62 8.49 14.05
CA ALA A 22 26.02 8.27 13.70
C ALA A 22 26.58 9.44 12.85
N ASP A 23 25.76 9.97 11.94
CA ASP A 23 26.12 11.10 11.07
C ASP A 23 26.09 12.47 11.78
N GLY A 24 25.85 12.49 13.10
CA GLY A 24 25.78 13.72 13.90
C GLY A 24 24.58 14.62 13.55
N MET A 25 23.68 14.15 12.67
CA MET A 25 22.44 14.85 12.39
C MET A 25 21.54 14.75 13.62
N ARG A 26 21.25 15.91 14.23
CA ARG A 26 20.09 15.98 15.13
C ARG A 26 18.89 15.57 14.29
N THR A 27 18.04 14.69 14.79
CA THR A 27 16.74 14.38 14.19
C THR A 27 15.86 15.61 14.32
N ASN A 28 16.21 16.68 13.61
CA ASN A 28 15.43 17.88 13.50
C ASN A 28 14.18 17.42 12.78
N GLN A 29 13.07 17.32 13.53
CA GLN A 29 11.77 17.25 12.88
C GLN A 29 11.72 18.40 11.88
N PRO A 30 11.25 18.17 10.65
CA PRO A 30 11.14 19.24 9.66
C PRO A 30 10.38 20.41 10.28
N SER A 31 11.10 21.52 10.51
CA SER A 31 10.51 22.74 11.05
C SER A 31 9.80 23.44 9.90
N GLY A 32 8.54 23.08 9.69
CA GLY A 32 7.72 23.59 8.60
C GLY A 32 6.25 23.24 8.79
N PRO A 33 5.36 23.82 7.96
CA PRO A 33 3.94 23.52 8.01
C PRO A 33 3.72 22.02 7.78
N LYS A 34 2.85 21.43 8.60
CA LYS A 34 2.45 20.02 8.48
C LYS A 34 1.10 19.92 7.79
N GLY A 35 1.00 19.01 6.82
CA GLY A 35 -0.21 18.76 6.04
C GLY A 35 -0.89 17.44 6.39
N THR A 36 -2.00 17.18 5.71
CA THR A 36 -2.69 15.88 5.73
C THR A 36 -2.85 15.39 4.29
N LEU A 37 -2.41 14.16 4.01
CA LEU A 37 -2.71 13.47 2.76
C LEU A 37 -3.89 12.54 2.98
N THR A 38 -4.93 12.71 2.17
CA THR A 38 -6.07 11.80 2.12
C THR A 38 -6.02 11.01 0.83
N ILE A 39 -6.05 9.68 0.94
CA ILE A 39 -6.14 8.76 -0.20
C ILE A 39 -7.52 8.11 -0.12
N SER A 40 -8.30 8.27 -1.18
CA SER A 40 -9.63 7.67 -1.30
C SER A 40 -9.83 7.05 -2.68
N ASN A 41 -10.81 6.13 -2.78
CA ASN A 41 -11.27 5.56 -4.04
C ASN A 41 -10.13 4.98 -4.90
N ILE A 42 -9.34 4.09 -4.31
CA ILE A 42 -8.23 3.45 -5.04
C ILE A 42 -8.82 2.46 -6.04
N ASN A 43 -8.56 2.69 -7.33
CA ASN A 43 -9.09 1.88 -8.42
C ASN A 43 -7.95 1.29 -9.24
N ILE A 44 -7.88 -0.04 -9.34
CA ILE A 44 -6.86 -0.76 -10.09
C ILE A 44 -7.51 -1.41 -11.29
N LYS A 45 -7.12 -0.98 -12.50
CA LYS A 45 -7.63 -1.58 -13.74
C LYS A 45 -7.00 -2.96 -13.95
N LEU A 46 -7.83 -3.95 -14.26
CA LEU A 46 -7.34 -5.26 -14.66
C LEU A 46 -7.05 -5.27 -16.17
N MET A 47 -5.96 -5.91 -16.58
CA MET A 47 -5.65 -6.05 -18.00
C MET A 47 -6.70 -6.94 -18.68
N ARG A 48 -7.08 -6.59 -19.92
CA ARG A 48 -8.06 -7.37 -20.70
C ARG A 48 -7.61 -8.81 -20.89
N ASP A 49 -6.32 -9.05 -21.08
CA ASP A 49 -5.78 -10.39 -21.27
C ASP A 49 -5.92 -11.24 -19.99
N PHE A 50 -5.79 -10.60 -18.82
CA PHE A 50 -6.03 -11.26 -17.53
C PHE A 50 -7.51 -11.64 -17.38
N ILE A 51 -8.42 -10.72 -17.72
CA ILE A 51 -9.88 -10.96 -17.68
C ILE A 51 -10.28 -12.07 -18.66
N ASN A 52 -9.81 -11.97 -19.91
CA ASN A 52 -10.10 -12.93 -20.97
C ASN A 52 -9.48 -14.30 -20.67
N GLY A 53 -8.28 -14.34 -20.07
CA GLY A 53 -7.67 -15.59 -19.63
C GLY A 53 -8.51 -16.29 -18.57
N HIS A 54 -9.07 -15.53 -17.62
CA HIS A 54 -9.91 -16.08 -16.55
C HIS A 54 -11.26 -16.59 -17.08
N ILE A 55 -11.91 -15.84 -17.97
CA ILE A 55 -13.21 -16.20 -18.58
C ILE A 55 -13.08 -17.35 -19.58
N ASN A 56 -12.08 -17.33 -20.47
CA ASN A 56 -12.00 -18.30 -21.57
C ASN A 56 -11.43 -19.65 -21.13
N PHE A 57 -10.51 -19.69 -20.16
CA PHE A 57 -9.87 -20.94 -19.76
C PHE A 57 -10.67 -21.78 -18.75
N HIS A 58 -11.90 -21.38 -18.37
CA HIS A 58 -12.68 -22.04 -17.30
C HIS A 58 -11.79 -22.29 -16.07
N ASN A 59 -10.95 -21.31 -15.75
CA ASN A 59 -9.96 -21.42 -14.69
C ASN A 59 -10.63 -21.11 -13.34
N ASP A 60 -11.81 -21.69 -13.12
CA ASP A 60 -12.68 -21.58 -11.93
C ASP A 60 -11.95 -22.02 -10.64
N GLN A 61 -10.71 -22.47 -10.75
CA GLN A 61 -9.86 -22.88 -9.64
C GLN A 61 -8.91 -21.79 -9.14
N LEU A 62 -8.58 -20.75 -9.93
CA LEU A 62 -7.60 -19.74 -9.51
C LEU A 62 -8.28 -18.48 -8.99
N LEU A 63 -8.27 -18.29 -7.67
CA LEU A 63 -8.81 -17.10 -7.03
C LEU A 63 -7.68 -16.15 -6.65
N PHE A 64 -7.68 -14.95 -7.24
CA PHE A 64 -6.68 -13.92 -6.92
C PHE A 64 -7.22 -13.00 -5.84
N TYR A 65 -6.39 -12.74 -4.84
CA TYR A 65 -6.67 -11.81 -3.75
C TYR A 65 -5.74 -10.61 -3.84
N PHE A 66 -6.29 -9.41 -3.78
CA PHE A 66 -5.56 -8.16 -3.89
C PHE A 66 -5.69 -7.34 -2.62
N ILE A 67 -4.59 -6.72 -2.20
CA ILE A 67 -4.56 -5.79 -1.07
C ILE A 67 -3.59 -4.65 -1.39
N VAL A 68 -3.94 -3.43 -0.98
CA VAL A 68 -3.07 -2.26 -1.10
C VAL A 68 -2.50 -1.91 0.27
N LEU A 69 -1.19 -1.76 0.34
CA LEU A 69 -0.47 -1.26 1.51
C LEU A 69 0.02 0.15 1.24
N ILE A 70 -0.15 1.04 2.21
CA ILE A 70 0.39 2.41 2.17
C ILE A 70 1.34 2.57 3.35
N ARG A 71 2.58 2.95 3.05
CA ARG A 71 3.67 3.04 4.04
C ARG A 71 4.16 4.47 4.16
N TYR A 72 4.31 4.92 5.39
CA TYR A 72 4.94 6.19 5.73
C TYR A 72 5.73 6.04 7.04
N GLY A 73 7.06 6.07 6.94
CA GLY A 73 7.94 5.74 8.07
C GLY A 73 7.66 4.35 8.62
N GLU A 74 7.39 4.27 9.92
CA GLU A 74 6.99 3.04 10.63
C GLU A 74 5.51 2.66 10.43
N CYS A 75 4.69 3.56 9.90
CA CYS A 75 3.25 3.33 9.74
C CYS A 75 2.97 2.51 8.47
N VAL A 76 2.22 1.42 8.63
CA VAL A 76 1.69 0.60 7.54
C VAL A 76 0.18 0.56 7.65
N MET A 77 -0.49 1.23 6.72
CA MET A 77 -1.94 1.15 6.53
C MET A 77 -2.24 0.18 5.41
N HIS A 78 -3.44 -0.39 5.41
CA HIS A 78 -3.84 -1.35 4.40
C HIS A 78 -5.33 -1.25 4.10
N THR A 79 -5.70 -1.67 2.90
CA THR A 79 -7.10 -1.91 2.55
C THR A 79 -7.58 -3.25 3.08
N THR A 80 -8.87 -3.51 2.98
CA THR A 80 -9.40 -4.88 2.94
C THR A 80 -8.91 -5.59 1.68
N MET A 81 -8.94 -6.91 1.76
CA MET A 81 -8.64 -7.78 0.63
C MET A 81 -9.85 -7.84 -0.31
N ILE A 82 -9.60 -7.82 -1.62
CA ILE A 82 -10.62 -7.93 -2.68
C ILE A 82 -10.24 -9.07 -3.60
N THR A 83 -11.22 -9.80 -4.12
CA THR A 83 -10.96 -10.92 -5.05
C THR A 83 -11.00 -10.48 -6.52
N SER A 84 -10.40 -11.29 -7.39
CA SER A 84 -10.52 -11.13 -8.85
C SER A 84 -11.97 -11.09 -9.32
N ASP A 85 -12.88 -11.84 -8.70
CA ASP A 85 -14.28 -11.96 -9.12
C ASP A 85 -15.03 -10.63 -9.09
N GLU A 86 -14.72 -9.79 -8.10
CA GLU A 86 -15.26 -8.43 -8.02
C GLU A 86 -14.74 -7.55 -9.15
N GLY A 87 -13.48 -7.74 -9.54
CA GLY A 87 -12.83 -7.01 -10.63
C GLY A 87 -13.17 -7.52 -12.03
N LEU A 88 -13.49 -8.79 -12.21
CA LEU A 88 -13.84 -9.39 -13.51
C LEU A 88 -15.18 -8.84 -14.03
N LYS A 89 -16.14 -8.58 -13.13
CA LYS A 89 -17.46 -8.02 -13.49
C LYS A 89 -17.39 -6.57 -13.94
N SER A 90 -16.45 -5.79 -13.40
CA SER A 90 -16.36 -4.34 -13.60
C SER A 90 -15.15 -3.89 -14.43
N GLY A 91 -14.19 -4.79 -14.69
CA GLY A 91 -12.90 -4.50 -15.30
C GLY A 91 -11.89 -3.80 -14.37
N LYS A 92 -12.22 -3.60 -13.09
CA LYS A 92 -11.39 -2.89 -12.12
C LYS A 92 -11.62 -3.37 -10.68
N LEU A 93 -10.57 -3.38 -9.87
CA LEU A 93 -10.67 -3.58 -8.43
C LEU A 93 -10.89 -2.21 -7.77
N GLU A 94 -11.90 -2.09 -6.92
CA GLU A 94 -12.25 -0.83 -6.26
C GLU A 94 -12.11 -0.97 -4.76
N PHE A 95 -11.18 -0.23 -4.15
CA PHE A 95 -11.00 -0.20 -2.71
C PHE A 95 -11.67 1.07 -2.15
N PRO A 96 -12.83 0.96 -1.48
CA PRO A 96 -13.60 2.12 -0.98
C PRO A 96 -13.01 2.70 0.32
N HIS A 97 -11.70 2.63 0.48
CA HIS A 97 -11.02 3.03 1.71
C HIS A 97 -10.78 4.53 1.71
N TYR A 98 -10.93 5.13 2.89
CA TYR A 98 -10.58 6.52 3.16
C TYR A 98 -9.41 6.53 4.13
N ILE A 99 -8.22 6.78 3.62
CA ILE A 99 -6.96 6.62 4.35
C ILE A 99 -6.32 7.99 4.53
N GLN A 100 -5.99 8.35 5.78
CA GLN A 100 -5.42 9.65 6.11
C GLN A 100 -4.05 9.52 6.76
N LEU A 101 -3.07 10.18 6.15
CA LEU A 101 -1.76 10.44 6.73
C LEU A 101 -1.75 11.87 7.25
N LYS A 102 -1.71 12.02 8.57
CA LYS A 102 -1.72 13.34 9.23
C LYS A 102 -0.32 13.77 9.60
N SER A 103 -0.16 15.07 9.81
CA SER A 103 1.08 15.67 10.32
C SER A 103 2.29 15.41 9.41
N LEU A 104 2.07 15.38 8.10
CA LEU A 104 3.11 15.15 7.10
C LEU A 104 3.95 16.42 6.89
N PRO A 105 5.28 16.33 6.88
CA PRO A 105 6.13 17.44 6.48
C PRO A 105 6.04 17.68 4.97
N HIS A 106 6.57 18.80 4.49
CA HIS A 106 6.51 19.19 3.07
C HIS A 106 7.31 18.26 2.13
N ASP A 107 8.31 17.57 2.66
CA ASP A 107 9.23 16.65 1.97
C ASP A 107 8.89 15.17 2.24
N PHE A 108 7.66 14.87 2.66
CA PHE A 108 7.26 13.50 2.98
C PHE A 108 7.37 12.56 1.77
N THR A 109 7.73 11.30 2.03
CA THR A 109 7.69 10.22 1.03
C THR A 109 6.88 9.07 1.60
N CYS A 110 5.87 8.62 0.86
CA CYS A 110 5.11 7.41 1.17
C CYS A 110 5.13 6.44 -0.02
N SER A 111 5.09 5.14 0.24
CA SER A 111 4.91 4.13 -0.81
C SER A 111 3.47 3.61 -0.83
N LEU A 112 2.98 3.31 -2.03
CA LEU A 112 1.76 2.57 -2.27
C LEU A 112 2.14 1.27 -2.97
N GLU A 113 1.85 0.16 -2.33
CA GLU A 113 2.27 -1.18 -2.75
C GLU A 113 1.04 -2.05 -2.94
N ILE A 114 0.92 -2.66 -4.13
CA ILE A 114 -0.18 -3.56 -4.46
C ILE A 114 0.35 -4.98 -4.37
N TYR A 115 -0.30 -5.81 -3.57
CA TYR A 115 0.02 -7.22 -3.43
C TYR A 115 -1.10 -8.07 -4.02
N ALA A 116 -0.71 -9.15 -4.69
CA ALA A 116 -1.60 -10.20 -5.17
C ALA A 116 -1.20 -11.54 -4.56
N LEU A 117 -2.18 -12.35 -4.18
CA LEU A 117 -2.03 -13.73 -3.76
C LEU A 117 -2.90 -14.60 -4.65
N VAL A 118 -2.34 -15.70 -5.17
CA VAL A 118 -3.08 -16.69 -5.94
C VAL A 118 -3.38 -17.86 -5.01
N SER A 119 -4.64 -18.28 -4.95
CA SER A 119 -5.07 -19.52 -4.29
C SER A 119 -5.41 -20.60 -5.30
#